data_AF-A0A9D6EAC9-F1
#
_entry.id   AF-A0A9D6EAC9-F1
#
_cell.length_a   1.000
_cell.length_b   1.000
_cell.length_c   1.000
_cell.angle_alpha   90.00
_cell.angle_beta   90.00
_cell.angle_gamma   90.00
#
_symmetry.space_group_name_H-M   'P 1'
#
loop_
_entity.id
_entity.type
_entity.pdbx_description
1 polymer ?
#
loop_
_entity_poly.entity_id
_entity_poly.type
_entity_poly.pdbx_seq_one_letter_code
_entity_poly.pdbx_strand_id
1 'polypeptide(L)'
;MHVNFEKKNDSITVLSPKSSYRSFRIQSGLYPKLICDHLPPFAVLATQAEGTSLVHEWMYESRQNYIRELMKMGANANILDPHRSLIIGPTPLYGKEVNGLDIRSGMTLVIAALVAQGETVISVRINDK
;
A
#
# COMPACT_ATOMS: atom_id res chain seq x y z
N MET A 1 8.46 7.57 7.75
CA MET A 1 7.67 8.02 6.58
C MET A 1 8.14 9.36 6.02
N HIS A 2 8.38 10.42 6.84
CA HIS A 2 8.76 11.76 6.33
C HIS A 2 7.70 12.40 5.41
N VAL A 3 6.42 12.13 5.67
CA VAL A 3 5.31 12.81 5.00
C VAL A 3 5.12 14.17 5.65
N ASN A 4 5.12 15.24 4.84
CA ASN A 4 4.86 16.59 5.31
C ASN A 4 3.34 16.83 5.33
N PHE A 5 2.81 17.20 6.48
CA PHE A 5 1.40 17.57 6.60
C PHE A 5 1.19 18.65 7.64
N GLU A 6 0.13 19.42 7.47
CA GLU A 6 -0.34 20.42 8.42
C GLU A 6 -1.73 20.01 8.92
N LYS A 7 -1.93 20.00 10.23
CA LYS A 7 -3.22 19.73 10.84
C LYS A 7 -3.83 21.04 11.32
N LYS A 8 -5.06 21.32 10.88
CA LYS A 8 -5.95 22.34 11.42
C LYS A 8 -7.10 21.65 12.17
N ASN A 9 -7.97 22.41 12.82
CA ASN A 9 -9.05 21.85 13.65
C ASN A 9 -9.92 20.84 12.88
N ASP A 10 -10.27 21.14 11.62
CA ASP A 10 -11.18 20.31 10.80
C ASP A 10 -10.55 19.81 9.50
N SER A 11 -9.24 20.00 9.28
CA SER A 11 -8.59 19.62 8.03
C SER A 11 -7.15 19.17 8.21
N ILE A 12 -6.71 18.32 7.27
CA ILE A 12 -5.32 17.90 7.15
C ILE A 12 -4.88 18.25 5.73
N THR A 13 -3.86 19.10 5.63
CA THR A 13 -3.21 19.42 4.35
C THR A 13 -1.98 18.55 4.19
N VAL A 14 -1.96 17.68 3.19
CA VAL A 14 -0.76 16.90 2.84
C VAL A 14 0.05 17.70 1.81
N LEU A 15 1.30 17.99 2.14
CA LEU A 15 2.19 18.79 1.32
C LEU A 15 3.09 17.88 0.46
N SER A 16 3.56 18.41 -0.67
CA SER A 16 4.56 17.74 -1.48
C SER A 16 5.80 17.36 -0.65
N PRO A 17 6.41 16.20 -0.91
CA PRO A 17 7.61 15.78 -0.20
C PRO A 17 8.74 16.79 -0.43
N LYS A 18 9.32 17.29 0.66
CA LYS A 18 10.53 18.14 0.63
C LYS A 18 11.81 17.30 0.52
N SER A 19 11.71 16.00 0.81
CA SER A 19 12.77 15.00 0.77
C SER A 19 12.16 13.65 0.41
N SER A 20 12.99 12.67 0.05
CA SER A 20 12.54 11.28 -0.13
C SER A 20 11.80 10.75 1.10
N TYR A 21 10.80 9.90 0.85
CA TYR A 21 10.12 9.18 1.93
C TYR A 21 11.08 8.18 2.58
N ARG A 22 10.93 7.96 3.88
CA ARG A 22 11.73 6.97 4.61
C ARG A 22 10.92 5.75 4.98
N SER A 23 11.55 4.58 4.84
CA SER A 23 11.03 3.29 5.29
C SER A 23 10.50 3.33 6.73
N PHE A 24 9.56 2.44 7.00
CA PHE A 24 8.81 2.44 8.25
C PHE A 24 8.31 1.05 8.60
N ARG A 25 7.90 0.88 9.86
CA ARG A 25 7.21 -0.32 10.33
C ARG A 25 5.80 0.09 10.74
N ILE A 26 4.80 -0.56 10.17
CA ILE A 26 3.41 -0.27 10.45
C ILE A 26 2.66 -1.56 10.74
N GLN A 27 1.81 -1.52 11.75
CA GLN A 27 1.00 -2.65 12.19
C GLN A 27 -0.43 -2.17 12.44
N SER A 28 -1.40 -2.95 11.97
CA SER A 28 -2.81 -2.72 12.31
C SER A 28 -3.13 -3.13 13.77
N GLY A 29 -4.22 -2.61 14.33
CA GLY A 29 -4.61 -2.87 15.70
C GLY A 29 -6.03 -2.41 16.00
N LEU A 30 -6.52 -2.76 17.19
CA LEU A 30 -7.76 -2.20 17.71
C LEU A 30 -7.59 -0.71 18.01
N TYR A 31 -8.69 0.03 17.96
CA TYR A 31 -8.73 1.45 18.33
C TYR A 31 -8.04 1.67 19.69
N PRO A 32 -7.14 2.66 19.84
CA PRO A 32 -6.87 3.81 18.94
C PRO A 32 -5.77 3.58 17.89
N LYS A 33 -5.29 2.35 17.70
CA LYS A 33 -4.28 2.05 16.67
C LYS A 33 -4.89 2.12 15.27
N LEU A 34 -4.03 2.05 14.24
CA LEU A 34 -4.46 2.00 12.84
C LEU A 34 -5.33 0.76 12.62
N ILE A 35 -6.57 0.97 12.18
CA ILE A 35 -7.45 -0.15 11.83
C ILE A 35 -6.95 -0.87 10.56
N CYS A 36 -7.18 -2.18 10.49
CA CYS A 36 -6.74 -3.06 9.40
C CYS A 36 -7.14 -2.55 8.02
N ASP A 37 -8.30 -1.92 7.95
CA ASP A 37 -8.89 -1.33 6.75
C ASP A 37 -8.10 -0.17 6.13
N HIS A 38 -7.23 0.48 6.91
CA HIS A 38 -6.42 1.61 6.45
C HIS A 38 -4.97 1.22 6.15
N LEU A 39 -4.57 -0.02 6.48
CA LEU A 39 -3.21 -0.51 6.29
C LEU A 39 -2.80 -0.64 4.80
N PRO A 40 -3.66 -1.13 3.87
CA PRO A 40 -3.22 -1.46 2.51
C PRO A 40 -2.59 -0.32 1.70
N PRO A 41 -3.12 0.93 1.71
CA PRO A 41 -2.50 2.05 1.00
C PRO A 41 -1.06 2.36 1.44
N PHE A 42 -0.69 2.06 2.69
CA PHE A 42 0.68 2.27 3.16
C PHE A 42 1.69 1.36 2.46
N ALA A 43 1.27 0.22 1.93
CA ALA A 43 2.15 -0.61 1.12
C ALA A 43 2.61 0.09 -0.17
N VAL A 44 1.74 0.90 -0.78
CA VAL A 44 2.12 1.72 -1.95
C VAL A 44 3.08 2.82 -1.53
N LEU A 45 2.84 3.48 -0.39
CA LEU A 45 3.82 4.45 0.13
C LEU A 45 5.18 3.78 0.42
N ALA A 46 5.18 2.53 0.88
CA ALA A 46 6.40 1.77 1.14
C ALA A 46 7.19 1.47 -0.14
N THR A 47 6.54 1.27 -1.29
CA THR A 47 7.27 1.10 -2.58
C THR A 47 7.96 2.39 -3.01
N GLN A 48 7.47 3.55 -2.56
CA GLN A 48 8.06 4.87 -2.86
C GLN A 48 9.08 5.34 -1.81
N ALA A 49 9.27 4.59 -0.72
CA ALA A 49 10.10 4.99 0.41
C ALA A 49 11.48 4.34 0.39
N GLU A 50 12.51 5.08 0.77
CA GLU A 50 13.89 4.58 0.84
C GLU A 50 14.09 3.60 2.00
N GLY A 51 14.56 2.39 1.66
CA GLY A 51 14.88 1.32 2.58
C GLY A 51 13.83 0.22 2.63
N THR A 52 13.88 -0.60 3.68
CA THR A 52 12.98 -1.75 3.86
C THR A 52 11.89 -1.43 4.88
N SER A 53 10.64 -1.42 4.42
CA SER A 53 9.46 -1.21 5.26
C SER A 53 8.82 -2.55 5.64
N LEU A 54 8.25 -2.63 6.85
CA LEU A 54 7.49 -3.79 7.33
C LEU A 54 6.01 -3.42 7.44
N VAL A 55 5.15 -4.18 6.77
CA VAL A 55 3.69 -4.09 6.88
C VAL A 55 3.18 -5.32 7.61
N HIS A 56 2.50 -5.13 8.73
CA HIS A 56 1.97 -6.20 9.57
C HIS A 56 0.45 -6.07 9.74
N GLU A 57 -0.30 -7.00 9.15
CA GLU A 57 -1.74 -7.15 9.31
C GLU A 57 -2.03 -8.28 10.29
N TRP A 58 -2.32 -7.98 11.56
CA TRP A 58 -2.45 -9.02 12.60
C TRP A 58 -3.80 -9.74 12.60
N MET A 59 -4.86 -9.14 12.04
CA MET A 59 -6.23 -9.62 12.25
C MET A 59 -6.71 -10.59 11.16
N TYR A 60 -6.23 -10.44 9.93
CA TYR A 60 -6.73 -11.18 8.77
C TYR A 60 -5.59 -11.76 7.93
N GLU A 61 -5.48 -13.08 7.92
CA GLU A 61 -4.44 -13.84 7.21
C GLU A 61 -4.46 -13.67 5.67
N SER A 62 -5.63 -13.45 5.08
CA SER A 62 -5.79 -13.35 3.62
C SER A 62 -5.76 -11.92 3.09
N ARG A 63 -5.61 -10.91 3.96
CA ARG A 63 -5.76 -9.50 3.59
C ARG A 63 -4.55 -8.91 2.87
N GLN A 64 -3.42 -9.63 2.84
CA GLN A 64 -2.20 -9.20 2.14
C GLN A 64 -2.17 -9.53 0.64
N ASN A 65 -3.24 -10.09 0.07
CA ASN A 65 -3.21 -10.52 -1.34
C ASN A 65 -2.96 -9.37 -2.34
N TYR A 66 -3.30 -8.13 -2.00
CA TYR A 66 -2.97 -6.95 -2.82
C TYR A 66 -1.45 -6.78 -3.02
N ILE A 67 -0.61 -7.29 -2.12
CA ILE A 67 0.86 -7.22 -2.25
C ILE A 67 1.33 -8.04 -3.44
N ARG A 68 0.67 -9.17 -3.74
CA ARG A 68 0.99 -9.99 -4.92
C ARG A 68 0.69 -9.22 -6.21
N GLU A 69 -0.38 -8.45 -6.24
CA GLU A 69 -0.71 -7.59 -7.38
C GLU A 69 0.27 -6.42 -7.51
N LEU A 70 0.71 -5.82 -6.39
CA LEU A 70 1.79 -4.83 -6.41
C LEU A 70 3.11 -5.41 -6.94
N MET A 71 3.44 -6.66 -6.58
CA MET A 71 4.61 -7.35 -7.12
C MET A 71 4.51 -7.54 -8.64
N LYS A 72 3.31 -7.80 -9.19
CA LYS A 72 3.10 -7.84 -10.66
C LYS A 72 3.38 -6.48 -11.29
N MET A 73 3.03 -5.38 -10.62
CA MET A 73 3.34 -4.01 -11.04
C MET A 73 4.84 -3.65 -10.86
N GLY A 74 5.67 -4.56 -10.37
CA GLY A 74 7.11 -4.38 -10.23
C GLY A 74 7.58 -4.05 -8.81
N ALA A 75 6.70 -4.03 -7.81
CA ALA A 75 7.11 -3.78 -6.43
C ALA A 75 8.09 -4.86 -5.92
N ASN A 76 9.21 -4.43 -5.34
CA ASN A 76 10.14 -5.33 -4.65
C ASN A 76 9.60 -5.62 -3.23
N ALA A 77 8.94 -6.76 -3.07
CA ALA A 77 8.33 -7.16 -1.80
C ALA A 77 8.51 -8.65 -1.50
N ASN A 78 8.58 -8.98 -0.22
CA ASN A 78 8.68 -10.35 0.29
C ASN A 78 7.57 -10.57 1.32
N ILE A 79 6.64 -11.47 1.02
CA ILE A 79 5.65 -11.95 1.98
C ILE A 79 6.36 -12.96 2.89
N LEU A 80 6.45 -12.65 4.18
CA LEU A 80 7.16 -13.49 5.16
C LEU A 80 6.24 -14.59 5.71
N ASP A 81 4.97 -14.24 5.92
CA ASP A 81 3.91 -15.10 6.43
C ASP A 81 2.54 -14.45 6.11
N PRO A 82 1.39 -15.05 6.49
CA PRO A 82 0.07 -14.48 6.18
C PRO A 82 -0.18 -13.07 6.72
N HIS A 83 0.57 -12.64 7.74
CA HIS A 83 0.37 -11.38 8.43
C HIS A 83 1.46 -10.35 8.15
N ARG A 84 2.67 -10.76 7.71
CA ARG A 84 3.82 -9.86 7.60
C ARG A 84 4.41 -9.87 6.20
N SER A 85 4.67 -8.67 5.69
CA SER A 85 5.35 -8.45 4.43
C SER A 85 6.41 -7.36 4.54
N LEU A 86 7.55 -7.58 3.89
CA LEU A 86 8.58 -6.58 3.68
C LEU A 86 8.42 -5.96 2.30
N ILE A 87 8.60 -4.65 2.21
CA ILE A 87 8.58 -3.90 0.95
C ILE A 87 9.85 -3.06 0.90
N ILE A 88 10.63 -3.23 -0.16
CA ILE A 88 11.92 -2.59 -0.36
C ILE A 88 11.73 -1.49 -1.41
N GLY A 89 11.99 -0.24 -1.02
CA GLY A 89 11.89 0.90 -1.91
C GLY A 89 13.16 1.77 -1.91
N PRO A 90 13.23 2.75 -2.81
CA PRO A 90 12.21 3.07 -3.81
C PRO A 90 12.24 2.07 -4.98
N THR A 91 11.07 1.65 -5.46
CA THR A 91 10.92 0.78 -6.63
C THR A 91 9.88 1.38 -7.59
N PRO A 92 10.20 1.61 -8.88
CA PRO A 92 9.23 2.11 -9.85
C PRO A 92 8.12 1.09 -10.06
N LEU A 93 6.88 1.56 -10.13
CA LEU A 93 5.74 0.75 -10.51
C LEU A 93 5.44 0.93 -12.00
N TYR A 94 4.96 -0.13 -12.64
CA TYR A 94 4.59 -0.17 -14.04
C TYR A 94 3.15 -0.63 -14.20
N GLY A 95 2.47 -0.03 -15.17
CA GLY A 95 1.12 -0.39 -15.52
C GLY A 95 1.02 -1.84 -16.00
N LYS A 96 0.05 -2.57 -15.43
CA LYS A 96 -0.24 -3.98 -15.69
C LYS A 96 -1.72 -4.25 -15.57
N GLU A 97 -2.14 -5.42 -16.05
CA GLU A 97 -3.44 -5.97 -15.68
C GLU A 97 -3.35 -6.58 -14.28
N VAL A 98 -4.14 -6.04 -13.35
CA VAL A 98 -4.17 -6.44 -11.93
C VAL A 98 -5.60 -6.69 -11.48
N ASN A 99 -5.77 -7.50 -10.44
CA ASN A 99 -7.10 -7.87 -9.93
C ASN A 99 -7.38 -7.23 -8.57
N GLY A 100 -8.46 -6.46 -8.48
CA GLY A 100 -8.98 -5.97 -7.20
C GLY A 100 -9.74 -7.09 -6.48
N LEU A 101 -9.20 -7.61 -5.39
CA LEU A 101 -9.74 -8.79 -4.69
C LEU A 101 -10.83 -8.43 -3.66
N ASP A 102 -10.80 -7.20 -3.16
CA ASP A 102 -11.77 -6.60 -2.26
C ASP A 102 -11.74 -5.08 -2.42
N ILE A 103 -12.65 -4.36 -1.76
CA ILE A 103 -12.75 -2.90 -1.88
C ILE A 103 -11.45 -2.16 -1.48
N ARG A 104 -10.74 -2.62 -0.44
CA ARG A 104 -9.50 -1.98 0.04
C ARG A 104 -8.33 -2.33 -0.85
N SER A 105 -8.25 -3.57 -1.31
CA SER A 105 -7.29 -4.00 -2.33
C SER A 105 -7.47 -3.20 -3.62
N GLY A 106 -8.71 -3.07 -4.12
CA GLY A 106 -9.03 -2.29 -5.32
C GLY A 106 -8.59 -0.84 -5.19
N MET A 107 -8.96 -0.16 -4.11
CA MET A 107 -8.52 1.23 -3.87
C MET A 107 -7.00 1.36 -3.73
N THR A 108 -6.34 0.37 -3.14
CA THR A 108 -4.86 0.36 -3.04
C THR A 108 -4.21 0.25 -4.42
N LEU A 109 -4.76 -0.59 -5.30
CA LEU A 109 -4.28 -0.72 -6.68
C LEU A 109 -4.57 0.52 -7.52
N VAL A 110 -5.67 1.24 -7.27
CA VAL A 110 -5.91 2.56 -7.88
C VAL A 110 -4.81 3.54 -7.48
N ILE A 111 -4.45 3.61 -6.19
CA ILE A 111 -3.36 4.47 -5.72
C ILE A 111 -2.02 4.04 -6.35
N ALA A 112 -1.77 2.74 -6.48
CA ALA A 112 -0.59 2.22 -7.15
C ALA A 112 -0.54 2.59 -8.64
N ALA A 113 -1.68 2.54 -9.33
CA ALA A 113 -1.80 2.92 -10.74
C ALA A 113 -1.50 4.41 -10.96
N LEU A 114 -1.90 5.28 -10.03
CA LEU A 114 -1.63 6.73 -10.11
C LEU A 114 -0.13 7.07 -10.06
N VAL A 115 0.69 6.21 -9.46
CA VAL A 115 2.15 6.39 -9.40
C VAL A 115 2.92 5.51 -10.39
N ALA A 116 2.22 4.60 -11.10
CA ALA A 116 2.83 3.68 -12.03
C ALA A 116 3.06 4.34 -13.41
N GLN A 117 4.09 3.86 -14.12
CA GLN A 117 4.35 4.28 -15.49
C GLN A 117 3.54 3.43 -16.48
N GLY A 118 2.84 4.08 -17.41
CA GLY A 118 2.03 3.41 -18.43
C GLY A 118 0.58 3.20 -18.01
N GLU A 119 -0.09 2.25 -18.65
CA GLU A 119 -1.52 1.98 -18.45
C GLU A 119 -1.74 0.79 -17.50
N THR A 120 -2.59 0.99 -16.49
CA THR A 120 -2.98 -0.06 -15.54
C THR A 120 -4.45 -0.41 -15.75
N VAL A 121 -4.75 -1.68 -15.97
CA VAL A 121 -6.14 -2.18 -16.08
C VAL A 121 -6.45 -2.93 -14.79
N ILE A 122 -7.46 -2.45 -14.05
CA ILE A 122 -7.87 -3.06 -12.78
C ILE A 122 -9.17 -3.83 -12.99
N SER A 123 -9.07 -5.15 -13.00
CA SER A 123 -10.21 -6.05 -13.10
C SER A 123 -10.78 -6.31 -11.71
N VAL A 124 -12.01 -5.87 -11.46
CA VAL A 124 -12.74 -6.21 -10.23
C VAL A 124 -13.63 -7.40 -10.55
N ARG A 125 -13.10 -8.61 -10.36
CA ARG A 125 -13.94 -9.81 -10.37
C ARG A 125 -14.68 -9.87 -9.04
N ILE A 126 -15.81 -9.18 -8.97
CA ILE A 126 -16.87 -9.58 -8.05
C ILE A 126 -17.22 -10.99 -8.51
N ASN A 127 -16.99 -12.00 -7.67
CA ASN A 127 -17.44 -13.34 -8.01
C ASN A 127 -18.96 -13.27 -8.20
N ASP A 128 -19.41 -13.20 -9.45
CA ASP A 128 -20.76 -13.55 -9.84
C ASP A 128 -20.91 -15.06 -9.64
N LYS A 129 -21.18 -15.43 -8.40
CA LYS A 129 -21.78 -16.69 -8.00
C LYS A 129 -22.92 -16.40 -7.05
#